data_AF-A0A7V8AES7-F1
#
_entry.id   AF-A0A7V8AES7-F1
#
_cell.length_a   1.000
_cell.length_b   1.000
_cell.length_c   1.000
_cell.angle_alpha   90.00
_cell.angle_beta   90.00
_cell.angle_gamma   90.00
#
_symmetry.space_group_name_H-M   'P 1'
#
loop_
_entity.id
_entity.type
_entity.pdbx_description
1 polymer ?
#
loop_
_entity_poly.entity_id
_entity_poly.type
_entity_poly.pdbx_seq_one_letter_code
_entity_poly.pdbx_strand_id
1 'polypeptide(L)'
;MEIFLSPPVVFIVALLSAMALSEFFAGWAPKGTESAGKELPYACGEDVPAEKVLPDYQRFFPFAIFFTLLHVAGLMLATWGLNPTAGGFELVLAYVGAVAVILAMLFLG
;
A
#
# COMPACT_ATOMS: atom_id res chain seq x y z
N MET A 1 23.34 18.55 5.55
CA MET A 1 21.94 18.41 5.98
C MET A 1 21.08 17.74 4.91
N GLU A 2 21.18 18.14 3.64
CA GLU A 2 20.42 17.54 2.51
C GLU A 2 20.54 16.00 2.38
N ILE A 3 21.71 15.42 2.67
CA ILE A 3 21.91 13.97 2.53
C ILE A 3 21.01 13.15 3.47
N PHE A 4 20.72 13.67 4.67
CA PHE A 4 19.82 13.01 5.63
C PHE A 4 18.35 13.03 5.20
N LEU A 5 17.96 13.99 4.33
CA LEU A 5 16.62 14.09 3.78
C LEU A 5 16.48 13.40 2.41
N SER A 6 17.56 12.84 1.86
CA SER A 6 17.48 12.09 0.62
C SER A 6 16.63 10.82 0.81
N PRO A 7 15.73 10.47 -0.12
CA PRO A 7 14.82 9.33 0.05
C PRO A 7 15.51 8.01 0.41
N PRO A 8 16.66 7.63 -0.19
CA PRO A 8 17.35 6.39 0.18
C PRO A 8 17.84 6.40 1.63
N VAL A 9 18.37 7.53 2.10
CA VAL A 9 18.90 7.65 3.46
C VAL A 9 17.76 7.63 4.48
N VAL A 10 16.68 8.37 4.24
CA VAL A 10 15.48 8.35 5.10
C VAL A 10 14.90 6.94 5.18
N PHE A 11 14.81 6.23 4.05
CA PHE A 11 14.34 4.85 4.01
C PHE A 11 15.20 3.92 4.87
N ILE A 12 16.53 3.99 4.73
CA ILE A 12 17.46 3.16 5.53
C ILE A 12 17.31 3.48 7.02
N VAL A 13 17.28 4.76 7.39
CA VAL A 13 17.13 5.18 8.79
C VAL A 13 15.80 4.69 9.37
N ALA A 14 14.69 4.84 8.63
CA ALA A 14 13.38 4.37 9.06
C ALA A 14 13.34 2.84 9.20
N LEU A 15 13.93 2.10 8.26
CA LEU A 15 14.01 0.64 8.30
C LEU A 15 14.82 0.17 9.52
N LEU A 16 16.01 0.74 9.73
CA LEU A 16 16.86 0.41 10.89
C LEU A 16 16.16 0.76 12.20
N SER A 17 15.43 1.88 12.25
CA SER A 17 14.64 2.26 13.42
C SER A 17 13.53 1.24 13.69
N ALA A 18 12.77 0.83 12.67
CA ALA A 18 11.72 -0.18 12.81
C ALA A 18 12.27 -1.52 13.31
N MET A 19 13.40 -1.97 12.77
CA MET A 19 14.08 -3.19 13.23
C MET A 19 14.55 -3.06 14.68
N ALA A 20 15.21 -1.96 15.04
CA ALA A 20 15.69 -1.71 16.39
C ALA A 20 14.54 -1.67 17.40
N LEU A 21 13.42 -1.00 17.08
CA LEU A 21 12.22 -1.00 17.91
C LEU A 21 11.64 -2.41 18.04
N SER A 22 11.54 -3.16 16.93
CA SER A 22 11.01 -4.53 16.94
C SER A 22 11.81 -5.44 17.87
N GLU A 23 13.13 -5.41 17.78
CA GLU A 23 13.99 -6.22 18.66
C GLU A 23 13.93 -5.75 20.12
N PHE A 24 13.94 -4.44 20.34
CA PHE A 24 13.83 -3.86 21.68
C PHE A 24 12.54 -4.30 22.39
N PHE A 25 11.40 -4.22 21.71
CA PHE A 25 10.12 -4.66 22.26
C PHE A 25 9.99 -6.18 22.33
N ALA A 26 10.59 -6.93 21.41
CA ALA A 26 10.62 -8.39 21.48
C ALA A 26 11.32 -8.87 22.77
N GLY A 27 12.37 -8.17 23.22
CA GLY A 27 13.03 -8.46 24.49
C GLY A 27 12.16 -8.20 25.73
N TRP A 28 11.19 -7.30 25.64
CA TRP A 28 10.23 -6.98 26.72
C TRP A 28 8.94 -7.79 26.65
N ALA A 29 8.72 -8.54 25.58
CA ALA A 29 7.51 -9.33 25.40
C ALA A 29 7.42 -10.44 26.46
N PRO A 30 6.29 -10.59 27.17
CA PRO A 30 6.06 -11.72 28.06
C PRO A 30 6.17 -13.05 27.29
N LYS A 31 7.03 -13.95 27.77
CA LYS A 31 7.14 -15.30 27.23
C LYS A 31 6.00 -16.16 27.77
N GLY A 32 4.91 -16.29 27.00
CA GLY A 32 3.81 -17.20 27.33
C GLY A 32 4.23 -18.67 27.25
N THR A 33 3.56 -19.54 28.01
CA THR A 33 3.77 -20.99 27.93
C THR A 33 3.30 -21.54 26.58
N GLU A 34 4.04 -22.49 26.03
CA GLU A 34 3.58 -23.21 24.84
C GLU A 34 2.28 -23.95 25.15
N SER A 35 1.31 -23.85 24.24
CA SER A 35 0.05 -24.60 24.31
C SER A 35 -0.36 -25.05 22.92
N ALA A 36 -1.06 -26.19 22.83
CA ALA A 36 -1.43 -26.79 21.55
C ALA A 36 -2.24 -25.85 20.63
N GLY A 37 -2.96 -24.88 21.20
CA GLY A 37 -3.76 -23.91 20.47
C GLY A 37 -3.08 -22.55 20.18
N LYS A 38 -1.85 -22.33 20.66
CA LYS A 38 -1.20 -21.01 20.61
C LYS A 38 -0.96 -20.49 19.18
N GLU A 39 -0.64 -21.42 18.27
CA GLU A 39 -0.34 -21.11 16.87
C GLU A 39 -1.49 -21.47 15.92
N LEU A 40 -2.63 -21.95 16.46
CA LEU A 40 -3.80 -22.25 15.64
C LEU A 40 -4.49 -20.95 15.21
N PRO A 41 -5.04 -20.89 13.98
CA PRO A 41 -5.81 -19.75 13.53
C PRO A 41 -7.03 -19.55 14.42
N TYR A 42 -7.39 -18.29 14.65
CA TYR A 42 -8.59 -17.98 15.40
C TYR A 42 -9.83 -18.35 14.59
N ALA A 43 -10.54 -19.39 15.03
CA ALA A 43 -11.77 -19.88 14.42
C ALA A 43 -12.91 -19.99 15.43
N CYS A 44 -13.04 -19.02 16.35
CA CYS A 44 -14.07 -19.02 17.39
C CYS A 44 -14.10 -20.29 18.28
N GLY A 45 -12.98 -21.02 18.37
CA GLY A 45 -12.87 -22.29 19.10
C GLY A 45 -13.23 -23.54 18.27
N GLU A 46 -13.54 -23.38 16.98
CA GLU A 46 -13.76 -24.49 16.05
C GLU A 46 -12.42 -25.07 15.58
N ASP A 47 -12.40 -26.40 15.36
CA ASP A 47 -11.26 -27.11 14.79
C ASP A 47 -11.30 -27.00 13.26
N VAL A 48 -10.96 -25.82 12.76
CA VAL A 48 -10.91 -25.51 11.33
C VAL A 48 -9.48 -25.72 10.85
N PRO A 49 -9.24 -26.45 9.74
CA PRO A 49 -7.91 -26.59 9.19
C PRO A 49 -7.32 -25.21 8.89
N ALA A 50 -6.03 -25.03 9.22
CA ALA A 50 -5.26 -23.82 8.90
C ALA A 50 -4.94 -23.75 7.41
N GLU A 51 -5.97 -23.74 6.58
CA GLU A 51 -5.84 -23.65 5.13
C GLU A 51 -5.87 -22.19 4.71
N LYS A 52 -4.98 -21.86 3.77
CA LYS A 52 -4.97 -20.55 3.14
C LYS A 52 -6.17 -20.45 2.20
N VAL A 53 -7.29 -19.96 2.71
CA VAL A 53 -8.46 -19.64 1.87
C VAL A 53 -8.07 -18.52 0.91
N LEU A 54 -8.41 -18.68 -0.37
CA LEU A 54 -8.32 -17.63 -1.39
C LEU A 54 -9.68 -16.94 -1.45
N PRO A 55 -9.92 -15.86 -0.69
CA PRO A 55 -11.18 -15.15 -0.77
C PRO A 55 -11.37 -14.56 -2.17
N ASP A 56 -12.62 -14.57 -2.64
CA ASP A 56 -12.99 -13.95 -3.90
C ASP A 56 -12.85 -12.42 -3.80
N TYR A 57 -11.87 -11.88 -4.50
CA TYR A 57 -11.62 -10.44 -4.60
C TYR A 57 -12.22 -9.82 -5.85
N GLN A 58 -12.99 -10.53 -6.67
CA GLN A 58 -13.53 -10.00 -7.94
C GLN A 58 -14.26 -8.66 -7.73
N ARG A 59 -15.01 -8.52 -6.64
CA ARG A 59 -15.70 -7.26 -6.28
C ARG A 59 -14.78 -6.17 -5.72
N PHE A 60 -13.61 -6.53 -5.22
CA PHE A 60 -12.62 -5.58 -4.70
C PHE A 60 -11.68 -5.04 -5.80
N PHE A 61 -11.39 -5.84 -6.82
CA PHE A 61 -10.47 -5.49 -7.92
C PHE A 61 -10.77 -4.11 -8.57
N PRO A 62 -12.03 -3.73 -8.83
CA PRO A 62 -12.33 -2.39 -9.36
C PRO A 62 -11.82 -1.25 -8.49
N PHE A 63 -11.87 -1.39 -7.16
CA PHE A 63 -11.36 -0.37 -6.23
C PHE A 63 -9.83 -0.27 -6.25
N ALA A 64 -9.13 -1.39 -6.42
CA ALA A 64 -7.68 -1.39 -6.56
C ALA A 64 -7.24 -0.69 -7.86
N ILE A 65 -7.93 -0.95 -8.97
CA ILE A 65 -7.68 -0.27 -10.25
C ILE A 65 -8.01 1.23 -10.15
N PHE A 66 -9.15 1.57 -9.54
CA PHE A 66 -9.52 2.95 -9.27
C PHE A 66 -8.43 3.71 -8.52
N PHE A 67 -7.96 3.16 -7.41
CA PHE A 67 -6.93 3.79 -6.58
C PHE A 67 -5.62 3.97 -7.36
N THR A 68 -5.15 2.94 -8.04
CA THR A 68 -3.87 2.99 -8.77
C THR A 68 -3.89 4.00 -9.92
N LEU A 69 -4.97 4.08 -10.68
CA LEU A 69 -5.13 5.06 -11.76
C LEU A 69 -5.20 6.50 -11.21
N LEU A 70 -6.00 6.73 -10.17
CA LEU A 70 -6.08 8.07 -9.57
C LEU A 70 -4.76 8.49 -8.90
N HIS A 71 -4.03 7.54 -8.32
CA HIS A 71 -2.73 7.83 -7.70
C HIS A 71 -1.73 8.38 -8.73
N VAL A 72 -1.61 7.73 -9.89
CA VAL A 72 -0.72 8.19 -10.96
C VAL A 72 -1.26 9.48 -11.60
N ALA A 73 -2.58 9.64 -11.74
CA ALA A 73 -3.17 10.89 -12.24
C ALA A 73 -2.85 12.08 -11.31
N GLY A 74 -2.97 11.87 -10.01
CA GLY A 74 -2.58 12.84 -8.99
C GLY A 74 -1.08 13.17 -9.06
N LEU A 75 -0.22 12.16 -9.24
CA LEU A 75 1.22 12.37 -9.43
C LEU A 75 1.50 13.25 -10.66
N MET A 76 0.90 12.93 -11.81
CA MET A 76 1.07 13.69 -13.06
C MET A 76 0.62 15.16 -12.91
N LEU A 77 -0.56 15.37 -12.30
CA LEU A 77 -1.08 16.71 -12.03
C LEU A 77 -0.19 17.49 -11.06
N ALA A 78 0.28 16.85 -9.98
CA ALA A 78 1.15 17.48 -8.99
C ALA A 78 2.51 17.85 -9.61
N THR A 79 3.15 16.94 -10.35
CA THR A 79 4.45 17.18 -10.99
C THR A 79 4.37 18.33 -11.99
N TRP A 80 3.33 18.37 -12.82
CA TRP A 80 3.13 19.49 -13.74
C TRP A 80 2.79 20.79 -13.01
N GLY A 81 1.93 20.73 -11.98
CA GLY A 81 1.55 21.90 -11.18
C GLY A 81 2.73 22.56 -10.45
N LEU A 82 3.75 21.79 -10.07
CA LEU A 82 4.98 22.31 -9.47
C LEU A 82 5.89 23.04 -10.47
N ASN A 83 5.79 22.73 -11.77
CA ASN A 83 6.54 23.42 -12.82
C ASN A 83 5.74 23.55 -14.13
N PRO A 84 4.73 24.44 -14.19
CA PRO A 84 3.82 24.52 -15.34
C PRO A 84 4.49 24.98 -16.64
N THR A 85 5.65 25.64 -16.54
CA THR A 85 6.41 26.14 -17.69
C THR A 85 7.26 25.06 -18.36
N ALA A 86 7.41 23.88 -17.75
CA ALA A 86 8.17 22.76 -18.32
C ALA A 86 7.46 22.06 -19.50
N GLY A 87 6.27 22.52 -19.91
CA GLY A 87 5.47 21.89 -20.96
C GLY A 87 4.75 20.63 -20.48
N GLY A 88 4.31 19.77 -21.40
CA GLY A 88 3.69 18.48 -21.07
C GLY A 88 2.23 18.53 -20.59
N PHE A 89 1.59 19.70 -20.62
CA PHE A 89 0.18 19.85 -20.24
C PHE A 89 -0.76 18.95 -21.05
N GLU A 90 -0.50 18.80 -22.36
CA GLU A 90 -1.27 17.92 -23.25
C GLU A 90 -1.21 16.45 -22.81
N LEU A 91 -0.03 15.99 -22.37
CA LEU A 91 0.15 14.62 -21.86
C LEU A 91 -0.60 14.42 -20.56
N VAL A 92 -0.55 15.39 -19.65
CA VAL A 92 -1.27 15.33 -18.37
C VAL A 92 -2.78 15.29 -18.61
N LEU A 93 -3.30 16.16 -19.49
CA LEU A 93 -4.71 16.15 -19.86
C LEU A 93 -5.13 14.85 -20.54
N ALA A 94 -4.32 14.34 -21.48
CA ALA A 94 -4.59 13.07 -22.15
C ALA A 94 -4.63 11.91 -21.15
N TYR A 95 -3.71 11.87 -20.19
CA TYR A 95 -3.68 10.86 -19.15
C TYR A 95 -4.91 10.95 -18.23
N VAL A 96 -5.24 12.14 -17.74
CA VAL A 96 -6.43 12.34 -16.88
C VAL A 96 -7.71 11.98 -17.64
N GLY A 97 -7.82 12.34 -18.91
CA GLY A 97 -8.94 11.96 -19.77
C GLY A 97 -9.05 10.44 -19.94
N ALA A 98 -7.93 9.76 -20.20
CA ALA A 98 -7.89 8.30 -20.30
C ALA A 98 -8.32 7.63 -18.99
N VAL A 99 -7.83 8.12 -17.85
CA VAL A 99 -8.26 7.65 -16.52
C VAL A 99 -9.77 7.82 -16.35
N ALA A 100 -10.33 8.99 -16.66
CA ALA A 100 -11.76 9.23 -16.56
C ALA A 100 -12.59 8.25 -17.41
N VAL A 101 -12.14 7.95 -18.63
CA VAL A 101 -12.79 6.96 -19.50
C VAL A 101 -12.71 5.55 -18.91
N ILE A 102 -11.54 5.14 -18.41
CA ILE A 102 -11.36 3.81 -17.80
C ILE A 102 -12.26 3.67 -16.57
N LEU A 103 -12.31 4.69 -15.71
CA LEU A 103 -13.18 4.67 -14.53
C LEU A 103 -14.65 4.66 -14.91
N ALA A 104 -15.05 5.39 -15.95
CA ALA A 104 -16.41 5.32 -16.47
C ALA A 104 -16.76 3.91 -16.94
N MET A 105 -15.88 3.27 -17.72
CA MET A 105 -16.09 1.88 -18.15
C MET A 105 -16.17 0.89 -16.97
N LEU A 106 -15.38 1.13 -15.92
CA LEU A 106 -15.28 0.23 -14.77
C LEU A 106 -16.50 0.29 -13.82
N PHE A 107 -17.18 1.45 -13.74
CA PHE A 107 -18.25 1.67 -12.77
C PHE A 107 -19.63 1.97 -13.38
N LEU A 108 -19.70 2.37 -14.67
CA LEU A 108 -20.96 2.67 -15.37
C LEU A 108 -21.31 1.65 -16.46
N GLY A 109 -20.35 0.81 -16.87
CA GLY A 109 -20.57 -0.32 -17.78
C GLY A 109 -20.96 -1.58 -17.04
#